data_AF-A0A496QCN8-F1
#
_entry.id   AF-A0A496QCN8-F1
#
_cell.length_a   1.000
_cell.length_b   1.000
_cell.length_c   1.000
_cell.angle_alpha   90.00
_cell.angle_beta   90.00
_cell.angle_gamma   90.00
#
_symmetry.space_group_name_H-M   'P 1'
#
loop_
_entity.id
_entity.type
_entity.pdbx_description
1 polymer ?
#
loop_
_entity_poly.entity_id
_entity_poly.type
_entity_poly.pdbx_seq_one_letter_code
_entity_poly.pdbx_strand_id
1 'polypeptide(L)'
;IGGLERVLKITGKTKVFTGPGCLLPRYSGPRRAGPPEAKKHYESLGANFEEISQFSSPEENIFFLPAVPFRTSERPPVKFKRMGGEERIRDLFEDELGLIVVEKGEATLFTGCSHRGIGNILLEAVGHKKIKTVVGGLHLLYKSRSEIEEVCQLIKELYVENFYIGHCTGDLAIKTFTEKLPVIVEELKAWKTIKL
;
A
#
# COMPACT_ATOMS: atom_id res chain seq x y z
N ILE A 1 8.94 -1.45 8.04
CA ILE A 1 8.34 -0.78 9.23
C ILE A 1 9.39 -0.04 10.09
N GLY A 2 10.11 0.94 9.53
CA GLY A 2 11.26 1.55 10.22
C GLY A 2 10.97 2.41 11.45
N GLY A 3 9.77 2.99 11.56
CA GLY A 3 9.39 3.86 12.69
C GLY A 3 8.75 3.16 13.89
N LEU A 4 8.41 1.88 13.79
CA LEU A 4 7.56 1.20 14.77
C LEU A 4 8.20 1.17 16.17
N GLU A 5 9.50 0.87 16.26
CA GLU A 5 10.21 0.87 17.55
C GLU A 5 10.11 2.22 18.26
N ARG A 6 10.27 3.33 17.51
CA ARG A 6 10.19 4.67 18.10
C ARG A 6 8.79 4.98 18.60
N VAL A 7 7.76 4.59 17.85
CA VAL A 7 6.36 4.73 18.26
C VAL A 7 6.11 3.95 19.56
N LEU A 8 6.49 2.67 19.60
CA LEU A 8 6.28 1.81 20.78
C LEU A 8 7.00 2.33 22.03
N LYS A 9 8.20 2.90 21.89
CA LYS A 9 8.91 3.53 23.02
C LYS A 9 8.18 4.76 23.57
N ILE A 10 7.30 5.39 22.80
CA ILE A 10 6.51 6.56 23.21
C ILE A 10 5.14 6.12 23.73
N THR A 11 4.46 5.22 23.03
CA THR A 11 3.07 4.83 23.31
C THR A 11 2.96 3.66 24.29
N GLY A 12 4.01 2.85 24.46
CA GLY A 12 3.99 1.63 25.24
C GLY A 12 3.13 0.55 24.57
N LYS A 13 2.27 -0.12 25.35
CA LYS A 13 1.39 -1.18 24.86
C LYS A 13 0.48 -0.66 23.74
N THR A 14 0.65 -1.18 22.53
CA THR A 14 -0.01 -0.68 21.32
C THR A 14 -0.48 -1.83 20.46
N LYS A 15 -1.74 -1.78 19.99
CA LYS A 15 -2.25 -2.73 19.00
C LYS A 15 -1.68 -2.39 17.62
N VAL A 16 -1.13 -3.38 16.91
CA VAL A 16 -0.47 -3.20 15.61
C VAL A 16 -1.09 -4.14 14.60
N PHE A 17 -1.82 -3.59 13.63
CA PHE A 17 -2.46 -4.37 12.56
C PHE A 17 -1.50 -4.54 11.39
N THR A 18 -1.39 -5.77 10.86
CA THR A 18 -0.47 -6.10 9.78
C THR A 18 -1.04 -7.14 8.84
N GLY A 19 -0.61 -7.19 7.59
CA GLY A 19 -0.84 -8.38 6.76
C GLY A 19 0.00 -9.58 7.24
N PRO A 20 -0.38 -10.82 6.91
CA PRO A 20 0.31 -12.02 7.36
C PRO A 20 1.77 -12.06 6.91
N GLY A 21 2.70 -12.29 7.85
CA GLY A 21 4.13 -12.39 7.52
C GLY A 21 4.80 -11.05 7.14
N CYS A 22 4.25 -9.90 7.52
CA CYS A 22 4.86 -8.60 7.26
C CYS A 22 6.29 -8.46 7.86
N LEU A 23 6.58 -9.23 8.92
CA LEU A 23 7.85 -9.24 9.65
C LEU A 23 8.88 -10.23 9.11
N LEU A 24 8.54 -11.00 8.06
CA LEU A 24 9.50 -11.90 7.43
C LEU A 24 10.68 -11.11 6.84
N PRO A 25 11.92 -11.64 6.88
CA PRO A 25 13.05 -11.01 6.21
C PRO A 25 12.80 -10.91 4.71
N ARG A 26 13.04 -9.70 4.16
CA ARG A 26 12.86 -9.37 2.73
C ARG A 26 14.13 -8.83 2.12
N TYR A 27 14.22 -8.97 0.80
CA TYR A 27 15.39 -8.63 0.02
C TYR A 27 15.01 -7.99 -1.31
N SER A 28 15.86 -7.09 -1.80
CA SER A 28 15.84 -6.56 -3.16
C SER A 28 17.15 -6.95 -3.82
N GLY A 29 17.14 -8.02 -4.61
CA GLY A 29 18.37 -8.67 -5.06
C GLY A 29 19.16 -9.21 -3.86
N PRO A 30 20.47 -8.92 -3.73
CA PRO A 30 21.28 -9.41 -2.61
C PRO A 30 21.02 -8.63 -1.30
N ARG A 31 20.48 -7.40 -1.40
CA ARG A 31 20.35 -6.47 -0.28
C ARG A 31 19.12 -6.80 0.58
N ARG A 32 19.29 -6.85 1.90
CA ARG A 32 18.16 -6.89 2.86
C ARG A 32 17.36 -5.59 2.76
N ALA A 33 16.06 -5.70 2.57
CA ALA A 33 15.12 -4.60 2.35
C ALA A 33 13.82 -4.74 3.15
N GLY A 34 13.84 -5.59 4.19
CA GLY A 34 12.70 -5.83 5.08
C GLY A 34 12.80 -5.11 6.43
N PRO A 35 11.88 -5.43 7.35
CA PRO A 35 11.93 -4.98 8.74
C PRO A 35 13.32 -5.23 9.37
N PRO A 36 13.84 -4.27 10.14
CA PRO A 36 15.18 -4.40 10.74
C PRO A 36 15.21 -5.52 11.77
N GLU A 37 14.12 -5.64 12.54
CA GLU A 37 14.00 -6.50 13.72
C GLU A 37 12.94 -7.58 13.56
N ALA A 38 13.06 -8.65 14.35
CA ALA A 38 12.08 -9.72 14.42
C ALA A 38 10.86 -9.36 15.29
N LYS A 39 9.76 -10.10 15.15
CA LYS A 39 8.51 -9.90 15.91
C LYS A 39 8.72 -9.75 17.43
N LYS A 40 9.52 -10.64 18.02
CA LYS A 40 9.83 -10.64 19.47
C LYS A 40 10.41 -9.32 19.98
N HIS A 41 11.17 -8.59 19.14
CA HIS A 41 11.71 -7.29 19.52
C HIS A 41 10.61 -6.24 19.68
N TYR A 42 9.66 -6.18 18.75
CA TYR A 42 8.56 -5.24 18.84
C TYR A 42 7.58 -5.63 19.97
N GLU A 43 7.36 -6.92 20.19
CA GLU A 43 6.53 -7.42 21.31
C GLU A 43 7.13 -7.06 22.67
N SER A 44 8.45 -7.14 22.84
CA SER A 44 9.11 -6.72 24.10
C SER A 44 8.99 -5.22 24.36
N LEU A 45 8.77 -4.42 23.32
CA LEU A 45 8.48 -2.98 23.41
C LEU A 45 6.98 -2.66 23.58
N GLY A 46 6.12 -3.68 23.65
CA GLY A 46 4.68 -3.53 23.87
C GLY A 46 3.79 -3.65 22.63
N ALA A 47 4.32 -4.06 21.47
CA ALA A 47 3.48 -4.34 20.32
C ALA A 47 2.58 -5.56 20.57
N ASN A 48 1.29 -5.41 20.31
CA ASN A 48 0.33 -6.51 20.24
C ASN A 48 -0.13 -6.65 18.78
N PHE A 49 0.44 -7.61 18.06
CA PHE A 49 0.18 -7.79 16.62
C PHE A 49 -1.13 -8.52 16.36
N GLU A 50 -1.93 -7.98 15.44
CA GLU A 50 -3.09 -8.64 14.86
C GLU A 50 -2.92 -8.75 13.35
N GLU A 51 -2.91 -9.98 12.83
CA GLU A 51 -2.76 -10.24 11.40
C GLU A 51 -4.11 -10.20 10.70
N ILE A 52 -4.22 -9.36 9.67
CA ILE A 52 -5.43 -9.16 8.87
C ILE A 52 -5.27 -9.83 7.52
N SER A 53 -5.97 -10.95 7.33
CA SER A 53 -5.95 -11.73 6.09
C SER A 53 -7.24 -11.60 5.27
N GLN A 54 -8.26 -10.92 5.81
CA GLN A 54 -9.57 -10.77 5.18
C GLN A 54 -10.06 -9.32 5.33
N PHE A 55 -10.88 -8.88 4.36
CA PHE A 55 -11.55 -7.60 4.43
C PHE A 55 -12.37 -7.52 5.72
N SER A 56 -12.04 -6.56 6.57
CA SER A 56 -12.57 -6.45 7.93
C SER A 56 -12.52 -5.01 8.40
N SER A 57 -13.16 -4.71 9.52
CA SER A 57 -13.30 -3.36 10.05
C SER A 57 -12.94 -3.37 11.53
N PRO A 58 -11.91 -2.60 11.98
CA PRO A 58 -11.60 -2.49 13.40
C PRO A 58 -12.62 -1.63 14.15
N GLU A 59 -13.26 -0.69 13.46
CA GLU A 59 -14.27 0.23 13.99
C GLU A 59 -15.06 0.86 12.83
N GLU A 60 -16.15 1.56 13.17
CA GLU A 60 -17.03 2.19 12.18
C GLU A 60 -16.25 3.05 11.18
N ASN A 61 -16.60 2.90 9.90
CA ASN A 61 -16.02 3.65 8.78
C ASN A 61 -14.53 3.40 8.47
N ILE A 62 -13.85 2.52 9.19
CA ILE A 62 -12.48 2.10 8.90
C ILE A 62 -12.49 0.65 8.44
N PHE A 63 -11.82 0.36 7.33
CA PHE A 63 -11.77 -0.98 6.75
C PHE A 63 -10.34 -1.34 6.35
N PHE A 64 -9.93 -2.55 6.69
CA PHE A 64 -8.69 -3.14 6.20
C PHE A 64 -8.92 -3.80 4.85
N LEU A 65 -8.01 -3.52 3.92
CA LEU A 65 -7.95 -4.16 2.62
C LEU A 65 -6.67 -5.02 2.55
N PRO A 66 -6.74 -6.33 2.84
CA PRO A 66 -5.57 -7.21 2.76
C PRO A 66 -5.10 -7.40 1.31
N ALA A 67 -4.03 -8.18 1.13
CA ALA A 67 -3.44 -8.46 -0.17
C ALA A 67 -4.49 -8.95 -1.19
N VAL A 68 -4.59 -8.22 -2.31
CA VAL A 68 -5.62 -8.40 -3.33
C VAL A 68 -5.20 -9.41 -4.41
N PRO A 69 -6.10 -10.08 -5.12
CA PRO A 69 -5.72 -10.94 -6.24
C PRO A 69 -5.14 -10.13 -7.42
N PHE A 70 -4.29 -10.76 -8.23
CA PHE A 70 -3.78 -10.16 -9.46
C PHE A 70 -4.81 -10.31 -10.60
N ARG A 71 -5.46 -9.21 -11.00
CA ARG A 71 -6.45 -9.12 -12.09
C ARG A 71 -5.96 -8.34 -13.32
N THR A 72 -4.90 -7.55 -13.17
CA THR A 72 -4.25 -6.75 -14.23
C THR A 72 -2.92 -7.39 -14.66
N SER A 73 -2.16 -6.71 -15.52
CA SER A 73 -0.77 -7.05 -15.88
C SER A 73 0.25 -6.67 -14.79
N GLU A 74 -0.14 -5.84 -13.82
CA GLU A 74 0.79 -5.33 -12.79
C GLU A 74 1.31 -6.45 -11.89
N ARG A 75 2.63 -6.53 -11.73
CA ARG A 75 3.28 -7.50 -10.85
C ARG A 75 4.41 -6.85 -10.07
N PRO A 76 4.68 -7.30 -8.83
CA PRO A 76 5.89 -6.93 -8.14
C PRO A 76 7.15 -7.35 -8.94
N PRO A 77 8.19 -6.52 -8.98
CA PRO A 77 9.48 -6.87 -9.59
C PRO A 77 10.05 -8.20 -9.09
N VAL A 78 10.53 -9.03 -10.03
CA VAL A 78 11.06 -10.38 -9.74
C VAL A 78 12.26 -10.38 -8.78
N LYS A 79 12.97 -9.25 -8.69
CA LYS A 79 14.10 -9.04 -7.77
C LYS A 79 13.71 -9.04 -6.29
N PHE A 80 12.43 -8.81 -5.98
CA PHE A 80 11.96 -8.83 -4.60
C PHE A 80 11.79 -10.27 -4.11
N LYS A 81 12.39 -10.54 -2.96
CA LYS A 81 12.42 -11.87 -2.33
C LYS A 81 12.05 -11.77 -0.86
N ARG A 82 11.41 -12.81 -0.35
CA ARG A 82 11.17 -13.01 1.09
C ARG A 82 11.65 -14.39 1.51
N MET A 83 11.86 -14.61 2.81
CA MET A 83 12.10 -15.96 3.31
C MET A 83 10.82 -16.80 3.22
N GLY A 84 10.95 -18.02 2.69
CA GLY A 84 9.95 -19.08 2.71
C GLY A 84 10.58 -20.34 3.28
N GLY A 85 10.56 -20.49 4.60
CA GLY A 85 11.42 -21.46 5.29
C GLY A 85 12.88 -21.02 5.22
N GLU A 86 13.75 -21.90 4.75
CA GLU A 86 15.20 -21.67 4.66
C GLU A 86 15.64 -21.00 3.35
N GLU A 87 14.73 -20.86 2.37
CA GLU A 87 15.04 -20.33 1.05
C GLU A 87 14.47 -18.93 0.81
N ARG A 88 15.12 -18.19 -0.10
CA ARG A 88 14.62 -16.91 -0.62
C ARG A 88 13.71 -17.12 -1.82
N ILE A 89 12.40 -17.01 -1.59
CA ILE A 89 11.39 -17.15 -2.64
C ILE A 89 10.96 -15.79 -3.19
N ARG A 90 10.32 -15.78 -4.37
CA ARG A 90 9.74 -14.55 -4.95
C ARG A 90 8.75 -13.93 -3.96
N ASP A 91 8.91 -12.64 -3.72
CA ASP A 91 7.97 -11.89 -2.91
C ASP A 91 6.80 -11.41 -3.75
N LEU A 92 5.60 -11.89 -3.41
CA LEU A 92 4.35 -11.46 -4.03
C LEU A 92 3.61 -10.45 -3.15
N PHE A 93 4.18 -10.05 -2.00
CA PHE A 93 3.58 -9.07 -1.08
C PHE A 93 2.22 -9.51 -0.54
N GLU A 94 2.09 -10.78 -0.13
CA GLU A 94 0.88 -11.33 0.53
C GLU A 94 0.59 -10.67 1.90
N ASP A 95 1.54 -9.90 2.42
CA ASP A 95 1.42 -9.09 3.63
C ASP A 95 0.96 -7.64 3.37
N GLU A 96 0.77 -7.26 2.10
CA GLU A 96 0.32 -5.91 1.76
C GLU A 96 -1.05 -5.65 2.40
N LEU A 97 -1.17 -4.52 3.09
CA LEU A 97 -2.37 -4.10 3.80
C LEU A 97 -2.65 -2.65 3.44
N GLY A 98 -3.78 -2.41 2.78
CA GLY A 98 -4.37 -1.10 2.57
C GLY A 98 -5.39 -0.77 3.64
N LEU A 99 -5.79 0.51 3.69
CA LEU A 99 -6.83 1.01 4.59
C LEU A 99 -7.85 1.78 3.76
N ILE A 100 -9.14 1.57 3.99
CA ILE A 100 -10.22 2.38 3.44
C ILE A 100 -10.89 3.11 4.60
N VAL A 101 -10.98 4.43 4.50
CA VAL A 101 -11.69 5.28 5.47
C VAL A 101 -12.87 5.93 4.77
N VAL A 102 -14.05 5.89 5.39
CA VAL A 102 -15.27 6.47 4.86
C VAL A 102 -15.65 7.69 5.69
N GLU A 103 -15.71 8.87 5.09
CA GLU A 103 -16.16 10.08 5.78
C GLU A 103 -17.22 10.78 4.94
N LYS A 104 -18.34 11.18 5.56
CA LYS A 104 -19.48 11.84 4.89
C LYS A 104 -19.98 11.12 3.63
N GLY A 105 -19.85 9.78 3.60
CA GLY A 105 -20.25 8.94 2.48
C GLY A 105 -19.19 8.77 1.38
N GLU A 106 -18.02 9.38 1.51
CA GLU A 106 -16.92 9.27 0.55
C GLU A 106 -15.81 8.35 1.07
N ALA A 107 -15.38 7.38 0.25
CA ALA A 107 -14.34 6.44 0.64
C ALA A 107 -12.97 6.87 0.09
N THR A 108 -11.99 6.93 0.99
CA THR A 108 -10.58 7.16 0.67
C THR A 108 -9.79 5.87 0.87
N LEU A 109 -9.06 5.45 -0.16
CA LEU A 109 -8.10 4.36 -0.10
C LEU A 109 -6.72 4.89 0.26
N PHE A 110 -6.15 4.41 1.36
CA PHE A 110 -4.76 4.60 1.73
C PHE A 110 -3.95 3.36 1.38
N THR A 111 -2.86 3.57 0.64
CA THR A 111 -1.92 2.52 0.24
C THR A 111 -0.50 2.88 0.66
N GLY A 112 0.31 1.88 1.00
CA GLY A 112 1.74 2.07 1.27
C GLY A 112 2.50 2.36 -0.01
N CYS A 113 2.88 1.30 -0.74
CA CYS A 113 3.53 1.41 -2.05
C CYS A 113 2.75 0.78 -3.20
N SER A 114 1.67 0.03 -2.97
CA SER A 114 0.93 -0.67 -4.03
C SER A 114 1.80 -1.68 -4.80
N HIS A 115 2.57 -2.52 -4.09
CA HIS A 115 3.44 -3.50 -4.72
C HIS A 115 2.67 -4.55 -5.52
N ARG A 116 1.43 -4.87 -5.12
CA ARG A 116 0.55 -5.74 -5.90
C ARG A 116 -0.11 -5.04 -7.09
N GLY A 117 0.18 -3.77 -7.34
CA GLY A 117 -0.35 -2.98 -8.45
C GLY A 117 -1.58 -2.18 -8.03
N ILE A 118 -1.57 -0.88 -8.31
CA ILE A 118 -2.67 0.02 -7.92
C ILE A 118 -3.96 -0.33 -8.65
N GLY A 119 -3.88 -0.82 -9.89
CA GLY A 119 -5.06 -1.27 -10.64
C GLY A 119 -5.72 -2.49 -9.98
N ASN A 120 -4.92 -3.47 -9.54
CA ASN A 120 -5.44 -4.62 -8.78
C ASN A 120 -6.11 -4.20 -7.48
N ILE A 121 -5.45 -3.29 -6.75
CA ILE A 121 -5.95 -2.80 -5.46
C ILE A 121 -7.26 -2.04 -5.64
N LEU A 122 -7.33 -1.13 -6.63
CA LEU A 122 -8.54 -0.37 -6.92
C LEU A 122 -9.69 -1.28 -7.36
N LEU A 123 -9.43 -2.25 -8.25
CA LEU A 123 -10.44 -3.22 -8.68
C LEU A 123 -11.06 -4.01 -7.51
N GLU A 124 -10.24 -4.38 -6.52
CA GLU A 124 -10.76 -5.01 -5.30
C GLU A 124 -11.50 -3.99 -4.42
N ALA A 125 -10.90 -2.82 -4.16
CA ALA A 125 -11.44 -1.81 -3.27
C ALA A 125 -12.83 -1.31 -3.72
N VAL A 126 -13.03 -1.08 -5.03
CA VAL A 126 -14.33 -0.64 -5.58
C VAL A 126 -15.44 -1.67 -5.42
N GLY A 127 -15.09 -2.96 -5.30
CA GLY A 127 -16.04 -4.03 -5.01
C GLY A 127 -16.61 -3.94 -3.59
N HIS A 128 -15.89 -3.28 -2.67
CA HIS A 128 -16.30 -3.10 -1.28
C HIS A 128 -16.88 -1.71 -1.02
N LYS A 129 -16.27 -0.66 -1.57
CA LYS A 129 -16.61 0.75 -1.33
C LYS A 129 -16.39 1.60 -2.57
N LYS A 130 -17.23 2.62 -2.81
CA LYS A 130 -17.03 3.58 -3.90
C LYS A 130 -15.84 4.51 -3.60
N ILE A 131 -14.66 4.14 -4.10
CA ILE A 131 -13.41 4.88 -3.86
C ILE A 131 -13.40 6.19 -4.64
N LYS A 132 -13.32 7.31 -3.92
CA LYS A 132 -13.22 8.66 -4.49
C LYS A 132 -11.80 9.20 -4.49
N THR A 133 -11.04 8.84 -3.48
CA THR A 133 -9.69 9.36 -3.26
C THR A 133 -8.70 8.22 -3.03
N VAL A 134 -7.50 8.35 -3.60
CA VAL A 134 -6.36 7.48 -3.33
C VAL A 134 -5.24 8.30 -2.72
N VAL A 135 -4.68 7.81 -1.62
CA VAL A 135 -3.57 8.43 -0.89
C VAL A 135 -2.43 7.41 -0.74
N GLY A 136 -1.23 7.72 -1.23
CA GLY A 136 -0.06 6.86 -0.98
C GLY A 136 0.94 6.73 -2.13
N GLY A 137 1.74 5.66 -2.10
CA GLY A 137 2.66 5.29 -3.18
C GLY A 137 2.06 4.27 -4.14
N LEU A 138 2.36 4.41 -5.45
CA LEU A 138 1.82 3.53 -6.50
C LEU A 138 2.84 2.55 -7.10
N HIS A 139 4.11 2.60 -6.68
CA HIS A 139 5.23 1.80 -7.21
C HIS A 139 5.47 1.90 -8.73
N LEU A 140 5.14 3.05 -9.34
CA LEU A 140 5.25 3.27 -10.78
C LEU A 140 6.60 3.88 -11.24
N LEU A 141 7.52 4.18 -10.32
CA LEU A 141 8.77 4.90 -10.62
C LEU A 141 9.62 4.28 -11.74
N TYR A 142 9.62 2.96 -11.84
CA TYR A 142 10.41 2.21 -12.84
C TYR A 142 9.54 1.59 -13.93
N LYS A 143 8.29 2.06 -14.07
CA LYS A 143 7.38 1.62 -15.12
C LYS A 143 7.55 2.47 -16.37
N SER A 144 7.41 1.83 -17.52
CA SER A 144 7.37 2.52 -18.80
C SER A 144 6.12 3.40 -18.90
N ARG A 145 6.15 4.42 -19.76
CA ARG A 145 4.98 5.28 -19.99
C ARG A 145 3.76 4.47 -20.44
N SER A 146 3.94 3.45 -21.29
CA SER A 146 2.85 2.58 -21.73
C SER A 146 2.21 1.80 -20.58
N GLU A 147 3.02 1.22 -19.68
CA GLU A 147 2.49 0.54 -18.48
C GLU A 147 1.70 1.51 -17.57
N ILE A 148 2.15 2.77 -17.45
CA ILE A 148 1.46 3.80 -16.67
C ILE A 148 0.14 4.18 -17.36
N GLU A 149 0.12 4.31 -18.68
CA GLU A 149 -1.08 4.63 -19.45
C GLU A 149 -2.13 3.51 -19.39
N GLU A 150 -1.72 2.24 -19.33
CA GLU A 150 -2.62 1.10 -19.06
C GLU A 150 -3.33 1.24 -17.70
N VAL A 151 -2.58 1.63 -16.66
CA VAL A 151 -3.14 1.91 -15.33
C VAL A 151 -4.10 3.10 -15.38
N CYS A 152 -3.75 4.18 -16.08
CA CYS A 152 -4.66 5.32 -16.27
C CYS A 152 -5.96 4.90 -16.97
N GLN A 153 -5.88 4.05 -17.99
CA GLN A 153 -7.06 3.61 -18.72
C GLN A 153 -8.02 2.82 -17.80
N LEU A 154 -7.47 1.94 -16.97
CA LEU A 154 -8.25 1.24 -15.95
C LEU A 154 -8.90 2.22 -14.96
N ILE A 155 -8.15 3.20 -14.44
CA ILE A 155 -8.64 4.17 -13.45
C ILE A 155 -9.83 4.99 -13.98
N LYS A 156 -9.87 5.32 -15.27
CA LYS A 156 -10.99 6.07 -15.89
C LYS A 156 -12.34 5.37 -15.71
N GLU A 157 -12.33 4.04 -15.63
CA GLU A 157 -13.54 3.23 -15.48
C GLU A 157 -13.98 3.09 -14.01
N LEU A 158 -13.15 3.54 -13.05
CA LEU A 158 -13.35 3.34 -11.61
C LEU A 158 -13.84 4.57 -10.85
N TYR A 159 -14.11 5.69 -11.55
CA TYR A 159 -14.66 6.93 -10.98
C TYR A 159 -13.90 7.49 -9.76
N VAL A 160 -12.58 7.29 -9.73
CA VAL A 160 -11.69 7.93 -8.74
C VAL A 160 -11.46 9.38 -9.17
N GLU A 161 -11.58 10.31 -8.24
CA GLU A 161 -11.57 11.76 -8.51
C GLU A 161 -10.28 12.44 -8.02
N ASN A 162 -9.65 11.88 -6.99
CA ASN A 162 -8.49 12.51 -6.34
C ASN A 162 -7.36 11.51 -6.12
N PHE A 163 -6.15 11.91 -6.48
CA PHE A 163 -4.91 11.17 -6.25
C PHE A 163 -3.92 12.04 -5.50
N TYR A 164 -3.71 11.74 -4.22
CA TYR A 164 -2.63 12.31 -3.42
C TYR A 164 -1.50 11.29 -3.37
N ILE A 165 -0.55 11.41 -4.30
CA ILE A 165 0.42 10.36 -4.61
C ILE A 165 1.86 10.83 -4.47
N GLY A 166 2.78 9.92 -4.11
CA GLY A 166 4.19 10.27 -3.96
C GLY A 166 5.09 9.07 -3.67
N HIS A 167 6.21 9.29 -2.98
CA HIS A 167 7.13 8.25 -2.53
C HIS A 167 7.71 7.39 -3.68
N CYS A 168 7.07 6.24 -3.98
CA CYS A 168 7.52 5.28 -4.99
C CYS A 168 6.77 5.41 -6.34
N THR A 169 5.91 6.43 -6.49
CA THR A 169 5.15 6.67 -7.73
C THR A 169 6.01 7.22 -8.87
N GLY A 170 6.86 8.21 -8.60
CA GLY A 170 7.78 8.80 -9.58
C GLY A 170 7.19 9.85 -10.52
N ASP A 171 8.03 10.78 -10.97
CA ASP A 171 7.64 11.99 -11.70
C ASP A 171 6.94 11.68 -13.03
N LEU A 172 7.40 10.65 -13.76
CA LEU A 172 6.78 10.21 -15.00
C LEU A 172 5.33 9.78 -14.78
N ALA A 173 5.05 9.07 -13.68
CA ALA A 173 3.70 8.61 -13.38
C ALA A 173 2.80 9.78 -12.96
N ILE A 174 3.30 10.68 -12.11
CA ILE A 174 2.56 11.90 -11.71
C ILE A 174 2.19 12.72 -12.95
N LYS A 175 3.17 13.03 -13.81
CA LYS A 175 2.94 13.76 -15.06
C LYS A 175 1.93 13.05 -15.96
N THR A 176 2.07 11.74 -16.15
CA THR A 176 1.17 10.96 -17.01
C THR A 176 -0.25 10.92 -16.46
N PHE A 177 -0.42 10.81 -15.13
CA PHE A 177 -1.73 10.87 -14.48
C PHE A 177 -2.38 12.24 -14.72
N THR A 178 -1.65 13.34 -14.48
CA THR A 178 -2.14 14.70 -14.75
C THR A 178 -2.52 14.93 -16.22
N GLU A 179 -1.77 14.35 -17.17
CA GLU A 179 -2.04 14.49 -18.60
C GLU A 179 -3.23 13.65 -19.09
N LYS A 180 -3.45 12.47 -18.50
CA LYS A 180 -4.36 11.44 -19.07
C LYS A 180 -5.66 11.27 -18.30
N LEU A 181 -5.73 11.69 -17.04
CA LEU A 181 -6.87 11.51 -16.18
C LEU A 181 -7.54 12.86 -15.89
N PRO A 182 -8.88 12.97 -16.01
CA PRO A 182 -9.62 14.16 -15.60
C PRO A 182 -9.85 14.17 -14.08
N VAL A 183 -8.76 14.07 -13.31
CA VAL A 183 -8.76 13.91 -11.84
C VAL A 183 -7.81 14.92 -11.21
N ILE A 184 -8.00 15.20 -9.94
CA ILE A 184 -7.03 15.99 -9.18
C ILE A 184 -5.84 15.09 -8.87
N VAL A 185 -4.64 15.52 -9.26
CA VAL A 185 -3.38 14.84 -8.95
C VAL A 185 -2.49 15.78 -8.17
N GLU A 186 -2.21 15.41 -6.92
CA GLU A 186 -1.37 16.19 -6.03
C GLU A 186 -0.24 15.35 -5.46
N GLU A 187 0.98 15.90 -5.52
CA GLU A 187 2.14 15.23 -4.94
C GLU A 187 2.10 15.29 -3.40
N LEU A 188 2.32 14.14 -2.76
CA LEU A 188 2.52 14.03 -1.31
C LEU A 188 3.95 14.44 -0.93
N LYS A 189 4.07 15.44 -0.05
CA LYS A 189 5.34 15.90 0.51
C LYS A 189 5.29 15.85 2.03
N ALA A 190 6.45 15.69 2.66
CA ALA A 190 6.55 15.80 4.11
C ALA A 190 5.96 17.15 4.58
N TRP A 191 5.26 17.14 5.70
CA TRP A 191 4.57 18.31 6.30
C TRP A 191 3.36 18.86 5.53
N LYS A 192 2.93 18.20 4.45
CA LYS A 192 1.70 18.57 3.74
C LYS A 192 0.47 18.10 4.51
N THR A 193 -0.49 19.01 4.74
CA THR A 193 -1.84 18.69 5.21
C THR A 193 -2.79 18.73 4.03
N ILE A 194 -3.60 17.68 3.90
CA ILE A 194 -4.67 17.57 2.90
C ILE A 194 -5.99 17.50 3.66
N LYS A 195 -7.00 18.21 3.17
CA LYS A 195 -8.37 18.10 3.64
C LYS A 195 -9.12 17.21 2.65
N LEU A 196 -9.65 16.12 3.16
CA LEU A 196 -10.49 15.18 2.43
C LEU A 196 -11.97 15.51 2.69
#